data_AF-A0A534RMQ7-F1
#
_entry.id   AF-A0A534RMQ7-F1
#
_cell.length_a   1.000
_cell.length_b   1.000
_cell.length_c   1.000
_cell.angle_alpha   90.00
_cell.angle_beta   90.00
_cell.angle_gamma   90.00
#
_symmetry.space_group_name_H-M   'P 1'
#
loop_
_entity.id
_entity.type
_entity.pdbx_description
1 polymer ?
#
loop_
_entity_poly.entity_id
_entity_poly.type
_entity_poly.pdbx_seq_one_letter_code
_entity_poly.pdbx_strand_id
1 'polypeptide(L)' 'MKAIQITFDERLLAKLDSDEEVKREGRSAVIRRAVADYLRKKRRATIADAYRRAYGKQPAELDLAGWA' A
#
# COMPACT_ATOMS: atom_id res chain seq x y z
N MET A 1 -6.92 20.03 2.70
CA MET A 1 -7.34 18.65 3.03
C MET A 1 -8.86 18.63 3.22
N LYS A 2 -9.53 17.52 2.90
CA LYS A 2 -10.95 17.34 3.19
C LYS A 2 -11.10 16.36 4.36
N ALA A 3 -11.83 16.76 5.41
CA ALA A 3 -12.14 15.86 6.52
C ALA A 3 -13.17 14.83 6.06
N ILE A 4 -12.96 13.58 6.46
CA ILE A 4 -13.88 12.47 6.21
C ILE A 4 -14.09 11.73 7.53
N GLN A 5 -15.25 11.09 7.67
CA GLN A 5 -15.52 10.19 8.78
C GLN A 5 -15.25 8.75 8.31
N ILE A 6 -14.50 8.00 9.11
CA ILE A 6 -14.22 6.59 8.90
C ILE A 6 -14.45 5.86 10.22
N THR A 7 -15.01 4.66 10.15
CA THR A 7 -15.33 3.85 11.32
C THR A 7 -14.23 2.81 11.53
N PHE A 8 -13.76 2.69 12.76
CA PHE A 8 -12.88 1.61 13.22
C PHE A 8 -13.60 0.79 14.28
N ASP A 9 -13.25 -0.48 14.41
CA ASP A 9 -13.64 -1.23 15.60
C ASP A 9 -12.95 -0.63 16.84
N GLU A 10 -13.62 -0.75 17.99
CA GLU A 10 -13.17 -0.13 19.24
C GLU A 10 -11.78 -0.62 19.68
N ARG A 11 -11.48 -1.91 19.46
CA ARG A 11 -10.20 -2.49 19.87
C ARG A 11 -9.06 -1.94 19.04
N LEU A 12 -9.25 -1.83 17.73
CA LEU A 12 -8.26 -1.23 16.83
C LEU A 12 -8.07 0.25 17.13
N LEU A 13 -9.15 1.00 17.40
CA LEU A 13 -9.04 2.40 17.78
C LEU A 13 -8.25 2.58 19.07
N ALA A 14 -8.56 1.80 20.11
CA ALA A 14 -7.83 1.84 21.37
C ALA A 14 -6.33 1.49 21.19
N LYS A 15 -6.04 0.50 20.34
CA LYS A 15 -4.65 0.15 20.01
C LYS A 15 -3.94 1.28 19.28
N LEU A 16 -4.60 1.89 18.30
CA LEU A 16 -4.06 3.03 17.56
C LEU A 16 -3.77 4.20 18.51
N ASP A 17 -4.67 4.50 19.44
CA ASP A 17 -4.52 5.59 20.40
C ASP A 17 -3.43 5.35 21.45
N SER A 18 -3.14 4.08 21.75
CA SER A 18 -2.07 3.71 22.67
C SER A 18 -0.66 3.91 22.08
N ASP A 19 -0.55 4.01 20.75
CA ASP A 19 0.72 4.12 20.04
C ASP A 19 1.36 5.50 20.21
N GLU A 20 2.66 5.52 20.54
CA GLU A 20 3.41 6.74 20.84
C GLU A 20 3.54 7.68 19.63
N GLU A 21 3.62 7.15 18.41
CA GLU A 21 3.62 7.97 17.21
C GLU A 21 2.27 8.64 17.00
N VAL A 22 1.17 7.92 17.26
CA VAL A 22 -0.19 8.48 17.18
C VAL A 22 -0.40 9.57 18.22
N LYS A 23 0.09 9.38 19.45
CA LYS A 23 0.02 10.43 20.49
C LYS A 23 0.83 11.67 20.12
N ARG A 24 1.99 11.49 19.49
CA ARG A 24 2.89 12.60 19.10
C ARG A 24 2.42 13.35 17.86
N GLU A 25 1.98 12.64 16.83
CA GLU A 25 1.73 13.20 15.48
C GLU A 25 0.24 13.26 15.12
N GLY A 26 -0.60 12.59 15.88
CA GLY A 26 -2.04 12.51 15.68
C GLY A 26 -2.46 11.43 14.69
N ARG A 27 -3.68 10.92 14.88
CA ARG A 27 -4.28 9.87 14.04
C ARG A 27 -4.24 10.20 12.55
N SER A 28 -4.57 11.44 12.18
CA SER A 28 -4.63 11.85 10.77
C SER A 28 -3.28 11.75 10.06
N ALA A 29 -2.17 12.00 10.75
CA ALA A 29 -0.83 11.88 10.17
C ALA A 29 -0.47 10.41 9.95
N VAL A 30 -0.70 9.57 10.97
CA VAL A 30 -0.43 8.13 10.92
C VAL A 30 -1.30 7.43 9.88
N ILE A 31 -2.61 7.69 9.86
CA ILE A 31 -3.53 7.11 8.88
C ILE A 31 -3.15 7.50 7.45
N ARG A 32 -2.75 8.75 7.21
CA ARG A 32 -2.29 9.17 5.87
C ARG A 32 -1.11 8.32 5.39
N ARG A 33 -0.13 8.09 6.26
CA ARG A 33 1.06 7.30 5.96
C ARG A 33 0.69 5.83 5.70
N ALA A 34 -0.13 5.26 6.58
CA ALA A 34 -0.63 3.90 6.44
C ALA A 34 -1.38 3.69 5.11
N VAL A 35 -2.24 4.65 4.72
CA VAL A 35 -2.97 4.60 3.44
C VAL A 35 -2.00 4.71 2.25
N ALA A 36 -1.02 5.61 2.30
CA ALA A 36 -0.03 5.73 1.23
C ALA A 36 0.78 4.44 1.06
N ASP A 37 1.19 3.82 2.16
CA ASP A 37 1.93 2.56 2.16
C ASP A 37 1.08 1.39 1.65
N TYR A 38 -0.19 1.31 2.07
CA TYR A 38 -1.13 0.34 1.56
C TYR A 38 -1.31 0.43 0.04
N LEU A 39 -1.54 1.65 -0.48
CA LEU A 39 -1.71 1.87 -1.92
C LEU A 39 -0.43 1.54 -2.70
N ARG A 40 0.73 1.92 -2.18
CA ARG A 40 2.03 1.58 -2.78
C ARG A 40 2.25 0.07 -2.85
N LYS A 41 1.97 -0.65 -1.76
CA LYS A 41 2.08 -2.12 -1.72
C LYS A 41 1.11 -2.77 -2.70
N LYS A 42 -0.15 -2.30 -2.75
CA LYS A 42 -1.15 -2.79 -3.69
C LYS A 42 -0.71 -2.60 -5.15
N ARG A 43 -0.19 -1.42 -5.50
CA ARG A 43 0.33 -1.14 -6.84
C ARG A 43 1.45 -2.09 -7.24
N ARG A 44 2.43 -2.32 -6.35
CA ARG A 44 3.52 -3.27 -6.61
C ARG A 44 3.02 -4.69 -6.84
N ALA A 45 2.07 -5.15 -6.04
CA ALA A 45 1.46 -6.47 -6.22
C ALA A 45 0.75 -6.59 -7.57
N THR A 46 -0.05 -5.58 -7.95
CA THR A 46 -0.73 -5.54 -9.25
C THR A 46 0.26 -5.60 -10.42
N ILE A 47 1.36 -4.85 -10.34
CA ILE A 47 2.41 -4.88 -11.37
C ILE A 47 3.04 -6.27 -11.44
N ALA A 48 3.45 -6.84 -10.30
CA ALA A 48 4.05 -8.17 -10.27
C ALA A 48 3.12 -9.24 -10.87
N ASP A 49 1.81 -9.17 -10.58
CA ASP A 49 0.81 -10.08 -11.16
C ASP A 49 0.58 -9.83 -12.66
N ALA A 50 0.71 -8.60 -13.14
CA ALA A 50 0.67 -8.30 -14.57
C ALA A 50 1.88 -8.92 -15.29
N TYR A 51 3.09 -8.73 -14.75
CA TYR A 51 4.30 -9.37 -15.30
C TYR A 51 4.20 -10.89 -15.27
N ARG A 52 3.74 -11.49 -14.17
CA ARG A 52 3.55 -12.95 -14.08
C ARG A 52 2.55 -13.46 -15.12
N ARG A 53 1.48 -12.71 -15.40
CA ARG A 53 0.50 -13.09 -16.43
C ARG A 53 1.06 -12.97 -17.85
N ALA A 54 1.80 -11.92 -18.14
CA ALA A 54 2.37 -11.68 -19.47
C ALA A 54 3.53 -12.63 -19.78
N TYR A 55 4.46 -12.82 -18.83
CA TYR A 55 5.72 -13.51 -19.06
C TYR A 55 5.86 -14.84 -18.28
N GLY A 56 4.87 -15.25 -17.48
CA GLY A 56 4.96 -16.48 -16.69
C GLY A 56 4.91 -17.79 -17.50
N LYS A 57 4.63 -17.73 -18.81
CA LYS A 57 4.55 -18.89 -19.71
C LYS A 57 5.41 -18.77 -20.98
N GLN A 58 6.04 -17.62 -21.21
CA GLN A 58 6.92 -17.36 -22.36
C GLN A 58 8.24 -16.77 -21.85
N PRO A 59 9.40 -17.18 -22.40
CA PRO A 59 10.67 -16.58 -22.02
C PRO A 59 10.66 -15.09 -22.39
N ALA A 60 10.82 -14.23 -21.38
CA ALA A 60 10.84 -12.77 -21.53
C ALA A 60 12.00 -12.27 -22.42
N GLU A 61 12.98 -13.14 -22.71
CA GLU A 61 14.15 -12.87 -23.54
C GLU A 61 13.79 -12.48 -24.98
N LEU A 62 12.69 -13.00 -25.54
CA LEU A 62 12.27 -12.65 -26.91
C LEU A 62 11.81 -11.19 -27.06
N ASP A 63 11.16 -10.64 -26.02
CA ASP A 63 10.62 -9.27 -26.02
C ASP A 63 11.69 -8.24 -25.57
N LEU A 64 12.61 -8.67 -24.69
CA LEU A 64 13.66 -7.82 -24.13
C LEU A 64 14.94 -7.78 -24.98
N ALA A 65 15.10 -8.69 -25.95
CA ALA A 65 16.25 -8.73 -26.86
C ALA A 65 16.44 -7.46 -27.69
N GLY A 66 15.38 -6.66 -27.91
CA GLY A 66 15.45 -5.37 -28.62
C GLY A 66 15.89 -4.18 -27.76
N TRP A 67 16.16 -4.39 -26.47
CA TRP A 67 16.55 -3.34 -25.51
C TRP A 67 18.01 -3.47 -25.03
N ALA A 68 18.78 -4.39 -25.62
CA ALA A 68 20.19 -4.63 -25.32
C ALA A 68 21.12 -3.72 -26.12
#